data_AF-A0A7W7K107-F1
#
_entry.id   AF-A0A7W7K107-F1
#
_cell.length_a   1.000
_cell.length_b   1.000
_cell.length_c   1.000
_cell.angle_alpha   90.00
_cell.angle_beta   90.00
_cell.angle_gamma   90.00
#
_symmetry.space_group_name_H-M   'P 1'
#
loop_
_entity.id
_entity.type
_entity.pdbx_description
1 polymer ?
#
loop_
_entity_poly.entity_id
_entity_poly.type
_entity_poly.pdbx_seq_one_letter_code
_entity_poly.pdbx_strand_id
1 'polypeptide(L)'
;MPGLPKLHSDLLAALDELEHLLAQPALDQLRLSRVRLYISKVNGERRNTVDRLCEALEREATGVHAQQIAALRQSNIEKRIEYTVHVGNWGLREVAADWPGYCRASVELSRSIRQQVMVEQALLCDRQDDADPLALSDPRGYMGRQLPNQDIGAPHGHPPRPHLR
;
A
#
# COMPACT_ATOMS: atom_id res chain seq x y z
N MET A 1 -11.87 -2.65 2.95
CA MET A 1 -10.51 -2.87 3.52
C MET A 1 -9.54 -2.14 2.62
N PRO A 2 -8.66 -1.26 3.14
CA PRO A 2 -7.66 -0.58 2.33
C PRO A 2 -6.72 -1.59 1.66
N GLY A 3 -6.26 -1.28 0.44
CA GLY A 3 -5.26 -2.09 -0.27
C GLY A 3 -3.88 -2.02 0.39
N LEU A 4 -3.04 -3.01 0.11
CA LEU A 4 -1.68 -3.08 0.67
C LEU A 4 -0.84 -1.80 0.43
N PRO A 5 -0.85 -1.17 -0.77
CA PRO A 5 -0.11 0.08 -0.99
C PRO A 5 -0.53 1.22 -0.06
N LYS A 6 -1.83 1.33 0.25
CA LYS A 6 -2.34 2.34 1.18
C LYS A 6 -1.88 2.06 2.61
N LEU A 7 -1.92 0.79 3.04
CA LEU A 7 -1.42 0.38 4.36
C LEU A 7 0.09 0.61 4.49
N HIS A 8 0.86 0.40 3.43
CA HIS A 8 2.29 0.76 3.40
C HIS A 8 2.50 2.27 3.54
N SER A 9 1.78 3.08 2.77
CA SER A 9 1.88 4.55 2.85
C SER A 9 1.52 5.07 4.25
N ASP A 10 0.43 4.57 4.83
CA ASP A 10 -0.01 4.95 6.18
C ASP A 10 0.99 4.55 7.25
N LEU A 11 1.59 3.36 7.13
CA LEU A 11 2.60 2.89 8.05
C LEU A 11 3.88 3.73 7.96
N LEU A 12 4.35 4.03 6.74
CA LEU A 12 5.54 4.85 6.54
C LEU A 12 5.35 6.27 7.09
N ALA A 13 4.20 6.89 6.85
CA ALA A 13 3.89 8.21 7.41
C ALA A 13 3.85 8.20 8.95
N ALA A 14 3.33 7.12 9.55
CA ALA A 14 3.33 6.95 11.00
C ALA A 14 4.74 6.75 11.57
N LEU A 15 5.63 6.08 10.84
CA LEU A 15 7.03 5.92 11.22
C LEU A 15 7.80 7.25 11.10
N ASP A 16 7.54 8.06 10.08
CA ASP A 16 8.11 9.40 9.95
C ASP A 16 7.72 10.28 11.17
N GLU A 17 6.45 10.23 11.56
CA GLU A 17 5.95 10.94 12.74
C GLU A 17 6.58 10.40 14.05
N LEU A 18 6.77 9.08 14.17
CA LEU A 18 7.47 8.49 15.30
C LEU A 18 8.90 9.01 15.36
N GLU A 19 9.66 8.92 14.28
CA GLU A 19 11.06 9.36 14.21
C GLU A 19 11.19 10.86 14.53
N HIS A 20 10.23 11.68 14.09
CA HIS A 20 10.16 13.09 14.47
C HIS A 20 9.97 13.29 15.99
N LEU A 21 9.16 12.47 16.65
CA LEU A 21 9.02 12.49 18.10
C LEU A 21 10.29 12.04 18.81
N LEU A 22 10.95 10.97 18.32
CA LEU A 22 12.16 10.42 18.91
C LEU A 22 13.35 11.42 18.87
N ALA A 23 13.34 12.34 17.89
CA ALA A 23 14.34 13.40 17.77
C ALA A 23 14.16 14.53 18.79
N GLN A 24 13.03 14.57 19.52
CA GLN A 24 12.77 15.61 20.52
C GLN A 24 13.50 15.33 21.84
N PRO A 25 14.00 16.37 22.51
CA PRO A 25 14.73 16.22 23.77
C PRO A 25 13.84 15.78 24.94
N ALA A 26 12.52 15.97 24.83
CA ALA A 26 11.55 15.65 25.86
C ALA A 26 10.46 14.72 25.33
N LEU A 27 10.00 13.82 26.20
CA LEU A 27 8.94 12.87 25.92
C LEU A 27 7.56 13.58 25.89
N ASP A 28 6.93 13.61 24.72
CA ASP A 28 5.49 13.88 24.58
C ASP A 28 4.72 12.55 24.70
N GLN A 29 4.30 12.21 25.92
CA GLN A 29 3.63 10.93 26.20
C GLN A 29 2.33 10.75 25.42
N LEU A 30 1.55 11.83 25.23
CA LEU A 30 0.26 11.76 24.58
C LEU A 30 0.43 11.50 23.09
N ARG A 31 1.30 12.27 22.43
CA ARG A 31 1.55 12.14 21.00
C ARG A 31 2.24 10.80 20.70
N LEU A 32 3.19 10.37 21.54
CA LEU A 32 3.81 9.06 21.41
C LEU A 32 2.79 7.92 21.53
N SER A 33 1.91 7.96 22.53
CA SER A 33 0.90 6.92 22.72
C SER A 33 -0.04 6.80 21.53
N ARG A 34 -0.45 7.93 20.95
CA ARG A 34 -1.30 7.98 19.74
C ARG A 34 -0.60 7.36 18.54
N VAL A 35 0.65 7.76 18.29
CA VAL A 35 1.44 7.24 17.15
C VAL A 35 1.69 5.74 17.29
N ARG A 36 2.09 5.27 18.47
CA ARG A 36 2.29 3.83 18.74
C ARG A 36 1.01 3.00 18.55
N LEU A 37 -0.13 3.53 18.97
CA LEU A 37 -1.42 2.88 18.77
C LEU A 37 -1.77 2.79 17.28
N TYR A 38 -1.56 3.89 16.54
CA TYR A 38 -1.83 3.93 15.11
C TYR A 38 -0.90 2.97 14.33
N ILE A 39 0.40 2.94 14.63
CA ILE A 39 1.34 1.98 14.07
C ILE A 39 0.89 0.54 14.36
N SER A 40 0.50 0.24 15.60
CA SER A 40 0.02 -1.10 15.98
C SER A 40 -1.19 -1.53 15.15
N LYS A 41 -2.15 -0.62 14.93
CA LYS A 41 -3.33 -0.85 14.11
C LYS A 41 -2.97 -1.10 12.65
N VAL A 42 -2.27 -0.15 12.01
CA VAL A 42 -1.93 -0.24 10.57
C VAL A 42 -1.02 -1.44 10.30
N ASN A 43 -0.03 -1.71 11.16
CA ASN A 43 0.84 -2.87 11.03
C ASN A 43 0.10 -4.20 11.27
N GLY A 44 -0.95 -4.21 12.09
CA GLY A 44 -1.87 -5.36 12.20
C GLY A 44 -2.65 -5.61 10.91
N GLU A 45 -3.28 -4.57 10.37
CA GLU A 45 -4.05 -4.65 9.11
C GLU A 45 -3.16 -5.02 7.91
N ARG A 46 -1.94 -4.47 7.85
CA ARG A 46 -0.90 -4.80 6.85
C ARG A 46 -0.57 -6.29 6.89
N ARG A 47 -0.23 -6.83 8.08
CA ARG A 47 0.12 -8.25 8.24
C ARG A 47 -1.01 -9.17 7.78
N ASN A 48 -2.24 -8.92 8.22
CA ASN A 48 -3.41 -9.69 7.79
C ASN A 48 -3.66 -9.62 6.27
N THR A 49 -3.26 -8.53 5.63
CA THR A 49 -3.38 -8.38 4.16
C THR A 49 -2.26 -9.13 3.44
N VAL A 50 -1.03 -9.02 3.92
CA VAL A 50 0.12 -9.76 3.38
C VAL A 50 -0.08 -11.26 3.52
N ASP A 51 -0.52 -11.75 4.67
CA ASP A 51 -0.75 -13.19 4.89
C ASP A 51 -1.76 -13.75 3.87
N ARG A 52 -2.89 -13.05 3.66
CA ARG A 52 -3.89 -13.44 2.65
C ARG A 52 -3.34 -13.41 1.22
N LEU A 53 -2.50 -12.44 0.88
CA LEU A 53 -1.87 -12.36 -0.44
C LEU A 53 -0.88 -13.50 -0.65
N CYS A 54 -0.05 -13.81 0.35
CA CYS A 54 0.87 -14.94 0.31
C CYS A 54 0.11 -16.27 0.15
N GLU A 55 -0.97 -16.50 0.91
CA GLU A 55 -1.81 -17.70 0.77
C GLU A 55 -2.47 -17.83 -0.60
N ALA A 56 -2.82 -16.71 -1.24
CA ALA A 56 -3.33 -16.71 -2.61
C ALA A 56 -2.25 -17.07 -3.62
N LEU A 57 -1.07 -16.45 -3.50
CA LEU A 57 0.06 -16.65 -4.42
C LEU A 57 0.68 -18.04 -4.27
N GLU A 58 0.72 -18.63 -3.08
CA GLU A 58 1.27 -19.99 -2.85
C GLU A 58 0.53 -21.07 -3.65
N ARG A 59 -0.76 -20.89 -3.92
CA ARG A 59 -1.55 -21.84 -4.71
C ARG A 59 -1.15 -21.86 -6.19
N GLU A 60 -0.53 -20.80 -6.67
CA GLU A 60 -0.20 -20.58 -8.08
C GLU A 60 1.32 -20.51 -8.33
N ALA A 61 2.11 -20.31 -7.26
CA ALA A 61 3.55 -20.15 -7.33
C ALA A 61 4.28 -21.46 -7.59
N THR A 62 5.27 -21.42 -8.49
CA THR A 62 6.19 -22.53 -8.73
C THR A 62 7.64 -22.04 -8.75
N GLY A 63 8.59 -22.94 -8.53
CA GLY A 63 10.03 -22.66 -8.62
C GLY A 63 10.49 -21.54 -7.68
N VAL A 64 11.28 -20.61 -8.22
CA VAL A 64 11.89 -19.49 -7.48
C VAL A 64 10.84 -18.60 -6.80
N HIS A 65 9.68 -18.41 -7.43
CA HIS A 65 8.62 -17.57 -6.87
C HIS A 65 8.05 -18.16 -5.58
N ALA A 66 7.83 -19.48 -5.54
CA ALA A 66 7.38 -20.16 -4.32
C ALA A 66 8.39 -20.01 -3.17
N GLN A 67 9.69 -20.06 -3.48
CA GLN A 67 10.76 -19.85 -2.50
C GLN A 67 10.75 -18.41 -1.96
N GLN A 68 10.54 -17.41 -2.82
CA GLN A 68 10.46 -16.00 -2.41
C GLN A 68 9.25 -15.73 -1.50
N ILE A 69 8.08 -16.30 -1.79
CA ILE A 69 6.89 -16.17 -0.95
C ILE A 69 7.08 -16.86 0.41
N ALA A 70 7.67 -18.06 0.42
CA ALA A 70 7.99 -18.76 1.67
C ALA A 70 8.98 -17.95 2.54
N ALA A 71 10.03 -17.38 1.93
CA ALA A 71 10.99 -16.52 2.61
C ALA A 71 10.33 -15.25 3.17
N LEU A 72 9.40 -14.64 2.42
CA LEU A 72 8.64 -13.48 2.88
C LEU A 72 7.79 -13.80 4.11
N ARG A 73 7.10 -14.95 4.13
CA ARG A 73 6.31 -15.38 5.29
C ARG A 73 7.18 -15.63 6.52
N GLN A 74 8.29 -16.31 6.34
CA GLN A 74 9.24 -16.57 7.43
C GLN A 74 9.77 -15.26 8.02
N SER A 75 10.16 -14.31 7.16
CA SER A 75 10.58 -12.98 7.59
C SER A 75 9.47 -12.25 8.36
N ASN A 76 8.21 -12.30 7.88
CA ASN A 76 7.08 -11.70 8.58
C ASN A 76 6.84 -12.27 10.00
N ILE A 77 7.07 -13.57 10.20
CA ILE A 77 6.97 -14.20 11.53
C ILE A 77 8.06 -13.65 12.45
N GLU A 78 9.30 -13.57 11.97
CA GLU A 78 10.44 -13.03 12.73
C GLU A 78 10.20 -11.56 13.12
N LYS A 79 9.76 -10.73 12.17
CA LYS A 79 9.43 -9.32 12.41
C LYS A 79 8.25 -9.13 13.36
N ARG A 80 7.28 -10.04 13.35
CA ARG A 80 6.19 -10.04 14.33
C ARG A 80 6.71 -10.31 15.74
N ILE A 81 7.66 -11.24 15.91
CA ILE A 81 8.28 -11.53 17.21
C ILE A 81 9.07 -10.30 17.68
N GLU A 82 9.91 -9.72 16.83
CA GLU A 82 10.68 -8.49 17.10
C GLU A 82 9.78 -7.35 17.58
N TYR A 83 8.69 -7.08 16.86
CA TYR A 83 7.71 -6.06 17.24
C TYR A 83 7.04 -6.34 18.59
N THR A 84 6.64 -7.59 18.83
CA THR A 84 5.96 -8.00 20.06
C THR A 84 6.88 -7.84 21.27
N VAL A 85 8.15 -8.25 21.13
CA VAL A 85 9.18 -8.06 22.17
C VAL A 85 9.41 -6.58 22.43
N HIS A 86 9.52 -5.75 21.39
CA HIS A 86 9.69 -4.31 21.55
C HIS A 86 8.52 -3.69 22.33
N VAL A 87 7.27 -3.99 21.96
CA VAL A 87 6.09 -3.45 22.66
C VAL A 87 6.03 -3.95 24.10
N GLY A 88 6.41 -5.21 24.36
CA GLY A 88 6.45 -5.79 25.71
C GLY A 88 7.53 -5.17 26.60
N ASN A 89 8.71 -4.87 26.06
CA ASN A 89 9.82 -4.25 26.79
C ASN A 89 9.60 -2.77 27.08
N TRP A 90 8.86 -2.07 26.22
CA TRP A 90 8.69 -0.61 26.28
C TRP A 90 7.26 -0.21 26.63
N GLY A 91 6.83 -0.57 27.85
CA GLY A 91 5.62 -0.02 28.46
C GLY A 91 5.74 1.49 28.75
N LEU A 92 4.63 2.15 29.07
CA LEU A 92 4.63 3.60 29.33
C LEU A 92 5.57 4.00 30.48
N ARG A 93 5.68 3.14 31.50
CA ARG A 93 6.57 3.36 32.65
C ARG A 93 8.03 3.28 32.22
N GLU A 94 8.39 2.26 31.45
CA GLU A 94 9.75 2.02 30.98
C GLU A 94 10.21 3.13 30.03
N VAL A 95 9.31 3.59 29.14
CA VAL A 95 9.56 4.73 28.26
C VAL A 95 9.81 6.02 29.04
N ALA A 96 9.03 6.28 30.10
CA ALA A 96 9.22 7.46 30.93
C ALA A 96 10.51 7.38 31.78
N ALA A 97 10.92 6.17 32.17
CA ALA A 97 12.13 5.93 32.95
C ALA A 97 13.41 6.00 32.11
N ASP A 98 13.36 5.53 30.85
CA ASP A 98 14.50 5.53 29.93
C ASP A 98 14.08 5.97 28.51
N TRP A 99 13.80 7.26 28.38
CA TRP A 99 13.48 7.87 27.09
C TRP A 99 14.60 7.69 26.05
N PRO A 100 15.89 7.94 26.35
CA PRO A 100 16.97 7.76 25.39
C PRO A 100 17.13 6.30 24.91
N GLY A 101 16.95 5.32 25.80
CA GLY A 101 16.96 3.90 25.44
C GLY A 101 15.80 3.54 24.53
N TYR A 102 14.60 4.05 24.84
CA TYR A 102 13.44 3.87 23.99
C TYR A 102 13.66 4.45 22.59
N CYS A 103 14.25 5.65 22.48
CA CYS A 103 14.56 6.26 21.19
C CYS A 103 15.47 5.37 20.35
N ARG A 104 16.57 4.86 20.92
CA ARG A 104 17.49 3.97 20.19
C ARG A 104 16.79 2.71 19.69
N ALA A 105 16.06 2.03 20.58
CA ALA A 105 15.34 0.81 20.23
C ALA A 105 14.24 1.05 19.18
N SER A 106 13.57 2.20 19.23
CA SER A 106 12.49 2.55 18.29
C SER A 106 13.00 2.95 16.91
N VAL A 107 14.20 3.55 16.81
CA VAL A 107 14.86 3.79 15.53
C VAL A 107 15.22 2.48 14.83
N GLU A 108 15.73 1.50 15.58
CA GLU A 108 16.05 0.17 15.04
C GLU A 108 14.80 -0.55 14.54
N LEU A 109 13.73 -0.57 15.35
CA LEU A 109 12.45 -1.14 14.94
C LEU A 109 11.86 -0.43 13.70
N SER A 110 11.93 0.90 13.64
CA SER A 110 11.43 1.68 12.50
C SER A 110 12.16 1.31 11.21
N ARG A 111 13.49 1.17 11.26
CA ARG A 111 14.29 0.69 10.13
C ARG A 111 13.89 -0.72 9.69
N SER A 112 13.70 -1.61 10.66
CA SER A 112 13.27 -3.00 10.43
C SER A 112 11.91 -3.07 9.71
N ILE A 113 10.94 -2.26 10.14
CA ILE A 113 9.62 -2.18 9.49
C ILE A 113 9.72 -1.58 8.08
N ARG A 114 10.50 -0.50 7.88
CA ARG A 114 10.71 0.10 6.55
C ARG A 114 11.29 -0.91 5.55
N GLN A 115 12.30 -1.68 5.96
CA GLN A 115 12.89 -2.73 5.13
C GLN A 115 11.85 -3.79 4.74
N GLN A 116 11.01 -4.20 5.69
CA GLN A 116 9.94 -5.16 5.43
C GLN A 116 8.93 -4.63 4.40
N VAL A 117 8.54 -3.36 4.51
CA VAL A 117 7.65 -2.72 3.53
C VAL A 117 8.27 -2.71 2.13
N MET A 118 9.57 -2.43 2.00
CA MET A 118 10.25 -2.46 0.70
C MET A 118 10.23 -3.85 0.05
N VAL A 119 10.50 -4.91 0.81
CA VAL A 119 10.44 -6.28 0.31
C VAL A 119 9.03 -6.64 -0.15
N GLU A 120 8.02 -6.25 0.63
CA GLU A 120 6.62 -6.48 0.29
C GLU A 120 6.19 -5.73 -0.97
N GLN A 121 6.63 -4.48 -1.14
CA GLN A 121 6.34 -3.72 -2.35
C GLN A 121 6.91 -4.42 -3.59
N ALA A 122 8.17 -4.85 -3.53
CA ALA A 122 8.83 -5.54 -4.64
C ALA A 122 8.17 -6.88 -5.00
N LEU A 123 7.67 -7.63 -4.01
CA LEU A 123 7.12 -8.97 -4.23
C LEU A 123 5.60 -8.99 -4.48
N LEU A 124 4.85 -8.08 -3.86
CA LEU A 124 3.38 -8.14 -3.80
C LEU A 124 2.68 -6.99 -4.51
N CYS A 125 3.32 -5.82 -4.64
CA CYS A 125 2.69 -4.65 -5.27
C CYS A 125 3.09 -4.52 -6.75
N ASP A 126 4.36 -4.77 -7.07
CA ASP A 126 4.88 -4.64 -8.45
C ASP A 126 4.33 -5.72 -9.42
N ARG A 127 3.69 -6.77 -8.90
CA ARG A 127 3.01 -7.83 -9.68
C ARG A 127 1.55 -7.51 -10.03
N GLN A 128 0.97 -6.43 -9.52
CA GLN A 128 -0.44 -6.10 -9.79
C GLN A 128 -0.66 -5.45 -11.17
N ASP A 129 0.39 -5.01 -11.86
CA ASP A 129 0.31 -4.43 -13.22
C ASP A 129 0.42 -5.46 -14.37
N ASP A 130 0.81 -6.72 -14.08
CA ASP A 130 0.85 -7.79 -15.10
C ASP A 130 -0.48 -8.54 -15.27
N ALA A 131 -1.52 -8.14 -14.53
CA ALA A 131 -2.86 -8.70 -14.65
C ALA A 131 -3.75 -7.88 -15.60
N ASP A 132 -3.27 -7.60 -16.81
CA ASP A 132 -4.16 -7.50 -17.98
C ASP A 132 -3.51 -8.08 -19.26
N PRO A 133 -3.52 -9.42 -19.42
CA PRO A 133 -3.15 -10.05 -20.68
C PRO A 133 -4.23 -9.93 -21.78
N LEU A 134 -5.31 -9.16 -21.56
CA LEU A 134 -6.42 -9.01 -22.52
C LEU A 134 -6.57 -7.61 -23.12
N ALA A 135 -5.83 -6.59 -22.67
CA ALA A 135 -5.83 -5.27 -23.31
C ALA A 135 -5.23 -5.23 -24.73
N LEU A 136 -4.60 -6.32 -25.20
CA LEU A 136 -3.89 -6.37 -26.49
C LEU A 136 -4.49 -7.37 -27.49
N SER A 137 -5.80 -7.66 -27.39
CA SER A 137 -6.49 -8.54 -28.35
C SER A 137 -7.83 -8.00 -28.88
N ASP A 138 -8.01 -6.67 -28.97
CA ASP A 138 -9.15 -6.11 -29.70
C ASP A 138 -8.71 -5.27 -30.91
N PRO A 139 -8.69 -5.83 -32.13
CA PRO A 139 -8.45 -5.06 -33.35
C PRO A 139 -9.65 -4.16 -33.75
N ARG A 140 -10.66 -3.95 -32.89
CA ARG A 140 -11.84 -3.13 -33.17
C ARG A 140 -12.09 -1.97 -32.20
N GLY A 141 -11.17 -1.67 -31.29
CA GLY A 141 -11.35 -0.63 -30.26
C GLY A 141 -11.25 0.84 -30.70
N TYR A 142 -10.97 1.15 -31.97
CA TYR A 142 -10.91 2.52 -32.49
C TYR A 142 -12.06 2.81 -33.47
N MET A 143 -13.31 2.77 -33.01
CA MET A 143 -14.41 3.53 -33.63
C MET A 143 -15.45 3.86 -32.56
N GLY A 144 -15.43 5.10 -32.06
CA GLY A 144 -16.45 5.55 -31.13
C GLY A 144 -16.13 6.80 -30.32
N ARG A 145 -15.49 7.83 -30.89
CA ARG A 145 -15.73 9.19 -30.36
C ARG A 145 -17.17 9.55 -30.72
N GLN A 146 -18.08 9.30 -29.78
CA GLN A 146 -19.43 9.82 -29.83
C GLN A 146 -19.34 11.34 -29.69
N LEU A 147 -19.54 12.07 -30.79
CA LEU A 147 -19.84 13.49 -30.75
C LEU A 147 -21.16 13.68 -29.99
N PRO A 148 -21.28 14.66 -29.09
CA PRO A 148 -22.55 14.99 -28.47
C PRO A 148 -23.42 15.65 -29.55
N ASN A 149 -24.41 14.89 -30.03
CA ASN A 149 -25.51 15.44 -30.80
C ASN A 149 -26.65 15.65 -29.81
N GLN A 150 -27.17 16.87 -29.69
CA GLN A 150 -28.60 17.20 -29.84
C GLN A 150 -28.72 18.73 -29.88
N ASP A 151 -29.02 19.26 -31.06
CA ASP A 151 -30.10 20.24 -31.13
C ASP A 151 -30.92 20.03 -32.40
N ILE A 152 -32.23 19.99 -32.18
CA ILE A 152 -33.26 19.59 -33.11
C ILE A 152 -33.60 20.79 -34.00
N GLY A 153 -33.53 20.61 -35.32
CA GLY A 153 -33.91 21.67 -36.26
C GLY A 153 -33.88 21.24 -37.72
N ALA A 154 -34.85 20.43 -38.13
CA ALA A 154 -35.34 20.42 -39.52
C ALA A 154 -36.63 21.28 -39.52
N PRO A 155 -36.97 22.03 -40.60
CA PRO A 155 -37.26 21.40 -41.89
C PRO A 155 -36.85 22.17 -43.17
N HIS A 156 -36.64 21.38 -44.23
CA HIS A 156 -36.97 21.62 -45.64
C HIS A 156 -36.47 22.90 -46.35
N GLY A 157 -35.41 22.73 -47.14
CA GLY A 157 -35.08 23.58 -48.30
C GLY A 157 -34.77 22.71 -49.52
N HIS A 158 -35.62 22.78 -50.55
CA HIS A 158 -35.48 22.14 -51.86
C HIS A 158 -34.13 22.43 -52.55
N PRO A 159 -33.54 21.50 -53.32
CA PRO A 159 -32.54 21.86 -54.32
C PRO A 159 -33.20 22.33 -55.63
N PRO A 160 -32.67 23.36 -56.32
CA PRO A 160 -33.16 23.70 -57.65
C PRO A 160 -32.61 22.71 -58.68
N ARG A 161 -33.47 22.31 -59.63
CA ARG A 161 -33.08 21.51 -60.81
C ARG A 161 -32.40 22.40 -61.86
N PRO A 162 -31.46 21.84 -62.67
CA PRO A 162 -30.81 22.58 -63.74
C PRO A 162 -31.76 22.83 -64.91
N HIS A 163 -31.63 24.02 -65.51
CA HIS A 163 -32.35 24.46 -66.69
C HIS A 163 -32.00 23.62 -67.93
N LEU A 164 -33.03 23.22 -68.67
CA LEU A 164 -32.93 22.87 -70.08
C LEU A 164 -33.98 23.72 -70.82
N ARG A 165 -33.45 24.54 -71.75
CA ARG A 165 -34.04 25.57 -72.63
C ARG A 165 -34.35 26.92 -72.02
#